data_AF-A0A3C2B7D5-F1
#
_entry.id   AF-A0A3C2B7D5-F1
#
_cell.length_a   1.000
_cell.length_b   1.000
_cell.length_c   1.000
_cell.angle_alpha   90.00
_cell.angle_beta   90.00
_cell.angle_gamma   90.00
#
_symmetry.space_group_name_H-M   'P 1'
#
loop_
_entity.id
_entity.type
_entity.pdbx_description
1 polymer ?
#
loop_
_entity_poly.entity_id
_entity_poly.type
_entity_poly.pdbx_seq_one_letter_code
_entity_poly.pdbx_strand_id
1 'polypeptide(L)'
;MPRILGLTGCMLAASVTLLWLLPGRDEALRPTEWWVALIIAGGFAVAERWAFHFEFRREAISFSLSEVPTVFALLYLSPLMAVVVRVAGSLVVIAVRRGSKLYKLAFNGALFAIEMAFATHLLRFVTERTDHPAAMVAALIPATAISTIAGSVLVSTAIALVEGGWLDRVRSELRLSWWMAPTNASIGAATAAPTLVSPWLAPVAIAPLAAGWSIVRAFGRLEQRHRDLDAQLGFVRTVGQNLGLRPVAMAAAAEAARLLRARGAAVLVFDTAGDAVA
;
A
#
# COMPACT_ATOMS: atom_id res chain seq x y z
N MET A 1 -16.21 -0.01 -16.41
CA MET A 1 -14.98 -0.36 -17.17
C MET A 1 -14.45 0.77 -18.06
N PRO A 2 -15.21 1.36 -19.01
CA PRO A 2 -14.64 2.35 -19.94
C PRO A 2 -14.11 3.61 -19.24
N ARG A 3 -14.76 4.07 -18.17
CA ARG A 3 -14.30 5.21 -17.35
C ARG A 3 -12.93 4.96 -16.68
N ILE A 4 -12.67 3.75 -16.19
CA ILE A 4 -11.40 3.39 -15.54
C ILE A 4 -10.28 3.30 -16.59
N LEU A 5 -10.58 2.76 -17.78
CA LEU A 5 -9.63 2.73 -18.89
C LEU A 5 -9.32 4.13 -19.41
N GLY A 6 -10.31 5.03 -19.46
CA GLY A 6 -10.10 6.44 -19.79
C GLY A 6 -9.14 7.11 -18.80
N LEU A 7 -9.38 6.97 -17.49
CA LEU A 7 -8.47 7.49 -16.46
C LEU A 7 -7.07 6.88 -16.56
N THR A 8 -6.97 5.57 -16.79
CA THR A 8 -5.69 4.87 -17.00
C THR A 8 -4.93 5.46 -18.19
N GLY A 9 -5.62 5.69 -19.32
CA GLY A 9 -5.05 6.32 -20.51
C GLY A 9 -4.56 7.74 -20.23
N CYS A 10 -5.35 8.55 -19.52
CA CYS A 10 -4.95 9.90 -19.12
C CYS A 10 -3.70 9.89 -18.22
N MET A 11 -3.63 8.98 -17.25
CA MET A 11 -2.47 8.84 -16.36
C MET A 11 -1.21 8.42 -17.12
N LEU A 12 -1.34 7.47 -18.06
CA LEU A 12 -0.23 7.08 -18.94
C LEU A 12 0.22 8.25 -19.81
N ALA A 13 -0.70 8.94 -20.49
CA ALA A 13 -0.39 10.09 -21.32
C ALA A 13 0.30 11.21 -20.51
N ALA A 14 -0.21 11.52 -19.31
CA ALA A 14 0.39 12.49 -18.41
C ALA A 14 1.78 12.06 -17.95
N SER A 15 1.97 10.79 -17.57
CA SER A 15 3.28 10.27 -17.15
C SER A 15 4.32 10.35 -18.27
N VAL A 16 3.93 9.97 -19.50
CA VAL A 16 4.77 10.11 -20.69
C VAL A 16 5.10 11.57 -20.93
N THR A 17 4.10 12.46 -20.93
CA THR A 17 4.29 13.90 -21.16
C THR A 17 5.25 14.51 -20.14
N LEU A 18 5.06 14.21 -18.85
CA LEU A 18 5.98 14.66 -17.80
C LEU A 18 7.40 14.16 -18.07
N LEU A 19 7.60 12.86 -18.31
CA LEU A 19 8.93 12.32 -18.61
C LEU A 19 9.59 12.93 -19.85
N TRP A 20 8.79 13.30 -20.87
CA TRP A 20 9.28 13.98 -22.07
C TRP A 20 9.68 15.43 -21.83
N LEU A 21 8.96 16.15 -20.97
CA LEU A 21 9.25 17.53 -20.61
C LEU A 21 10.43 17.67 -19.64
N LEU A 22 10.83 16.57 -19.00
CA LEU A 22 11.87 16.56 -17.99
C LEU A 22 13.28 16.64 -18.61
N PRO A 23 14.07 17.68 -18.32
CA PRO A 23 15.47 17.75 -18.74
C PRO A 23 16.29 16.63 -18.08
N GLY A 24 17.16 15.97 -18.84
CA GLY A 24 18.01 14.89 -18.31
C GLY A 24 17.24 13.65 -17.87
N ARG A 25 16.14 13.29 -18.58
CA ARG A 25 15.29 12.12 -18.29
C ARG A 25 16.04 10.76 -18.29
N ASP A 26 17.21 10.73 -18.90
CA ASP A 26 18.07 9.55 -19.03
C ASP A 26 19.24 9.56 -18.04
N GLU A 27 19.36 10.62 -17.23
CA GLU A 27 20.47 10.81 -16.28
C GLU A 27 19.98 10.62 -14.84
N ALA A 28 20.76 9.92 -14.01
CA ALA A 28 20.51 9.82 -12.57
C ALA A 28 21.14 11.01 -11.83
N LEU A 29 20.60 11.40 -10.68
CA LEU A 29 21.21 12.45 -9.84
C LEU A 29 22.55 11.99 -9.25
N ARG A 30 22.64 10.70 -8.89
CA ARG A 30 23.88 10.05 -8.44
C ARG A 30 24.09 8.81 -9.31
N PRO A 31 25.05 8.86 -10.26
CA PRO A 31 25.37 7.71 -11.11
C PRO A 31 25.70 6.48 -10.28
N THR A 32 25.26 5.33 -10.77
CA THR A 32 25.47 4.05 -10.10
C THR A 32 25.57 2.92 -11.11
N GLU A 33 25.88 1.74 -10.62
CA GLU A 33 25.99 0.53 -11.43
C GLU A 33 24.62 -0.03 -11.80
N TRP A 34 24.53 -0.67 -12.97
CA TRP A 34 23.27 -1.21 -13.51
C TRP A 34 22.55 -2.19 -12.56
N TRP A 35 23.29 -2.93 -11.72
CA TRP A 35 22.73 -3.91 -10.80
C TRP A 35 21.93 -3.26 -9.65
N VAL A 36 22.14 -1.97 -9.36
CA VAL A 36 21.36 -1.25 -8.35
C VAL A 36 19.89 -1.14 -8.75
N ALA A 37 19.60 -1.03 -10.05
CA ALA A 37 18.23 -1.06 -10.57
C ALA A 37 17.49 -2.36 -10.18
N LEU A 38 18.20 -3.51 -10.19
CA LEU A 38 17.63 -4.80 -9.80
C LEU A 38 17.35 -4.87 -8.30
N ILE A 39 18.23 -4.30 -7.47
CA ILE A 39 18.01 -4.23 -6.02
C ILE A 39 16.81 -3.37 -5.70
N ILE A 40 16.68 -2.20 -6.34
CA ILE A 40 15.54 -1.30 -6.16
C ILE A 40 14.24 -1.98 -6.66
N ALA A 41 14.28 -2.69 -7.79
CA ALA A 41 13.14 -3.49 -8.27
C ALA A 41 12.72 -4.56 -7.24
N GLY A 42 13.69 -5.26 -6.65
CA GLY A 42 13.46 -6.18 -5.55
C GLY A 42 12.87 -5.49 -4.32
N GLY A 43 13.34 -4.29 -4.00
CA GLY A 43 12.79 -3.45 -2.93
C GLY A 43 11.31 -3.12 -3.15
N PHE A 44 10.91 -2.72 -4.37
CA PHE A 44 9.50 -2.53 -4.71
C PHE A 44 8.70 -3.82 -4.62
N ALA A 45 9.24 -4.94 -5.08
CA ALA A 45 8.58 -6.24 -4.97
C ALA A 45 8.36 -6.64 -3.49
N VAL A 46 9.35 -6.43 -2.62
CA VAL A 46 9.25 -6.69 -1.18
C VAL A 46 8.23 -5.76 -0.53
N ALA A 47 8.28 -4.46 -0.85
CA ALA A 47 7.33 -3.47 -0.37
C ALA A 47 5.89 -3.84 -0.74
N GLU A 48 5.65 -4.21 -2.00
CA GLU A 48 4.33 -4.61 -2.48
C GLU A 48 3.86 -5.94 -1.88
N ARG A 49 4.77 -6.90 -1.72
CA ARG A 49 4.46 -8.20 -1.10
C ARG A 49 4.10 -8.04 0.38
N TRP A 50 4.73 -7.11 1.08
CA TRP A 50 4.51 -6.90 2.50
C TRP A 50 3.71 -5.65 2.83
N ALA A 51 3.14 -4.97 1.84
CA ALA A 51 2.11 -3.96 2.05
C ALA A 51 0.90 -4.64 2.72
N PHE A 52 0.89 -4.65 4.05
CA PHE A 52 -0.21 -5.13 4.87
C PHE A 52 -0.89 -3.90 5.45
N HIS A 53 -2.20 -3.78 5.21
CA HIS A 53 -3.03 -2.78 5.86
C HIS A 53 -3.19 -3.22 7.31
N PHE A 54 -2.61 -2.47 8.23
CA PHE A 54 -2.73 -2.74 9.65
C PHE A 54 -3.84 -1.84 10.21
N GLU A 55 -4.97 -2.42 10.58
CA GLU A 55 -6.00 -1.70 11.33
C GLU A 55 -5.53 -1.59 12.79
N PHE A 56 -5.02 -0.43 13.18
CA PHE A 56 -4.66 -0.14 14.56
C PHE A 56 -5.72 0.76 15.19
N ARG A 57 -6.34 0.30 16.28
CA ARG A 57 -7.30 1.08 17.11
C ARG A 57 -8.46 1.75 16.33
N ARG A 58 -9.11 1.01 15.42
CA ARG A 58 -10.27 1.46 14.61
C ARG A 58 -9.95 2.49 13.51
N GLU A 59 -8.68 2.78 13.27
CA GLU A 59 -8.21 3.52 12.10
C GLU A 59 -7.31 2.62 11.25
N ALA A 60 -7.55 2.57 9.94
CA ALA A 60 -6.68 1.85 9.02
C ALA A 60 -5.39 2.66 8.84
N ILE A 61 -4.31 2.26 9.51
CA ILE A 61 -2.99 2.86 9.34
C ILE A 61 -2.24 2.03 8.31
N SER A 62 -2.23 2.51 7.07
CA SER A 62 -1.52 1.88 5.97
C SER A 62 -0.09 2.42 5.93
N PHE A 63 0.84 1.67 6.52
CA PHE A 63 2.26 1.98 6.41
C PHE A 63 2.81 1.38 5.13
N SER A 64 3.05 2.21 4.12
CA SER A 64 3.66 1.77 2.87
C SER A 64 5.18 1.73 3.03
N LEU A 65 5.77 0.59 2.69
CA LEU A 65 7.23 0.41 2.58
C LEU A 65 7.79 0.95 1.26
N SER A 66 6.92 1.36 0.33
CA SER A 66 7.30 1.73 -1.04
C SER A 66 8.08 3.04 -1.10
N GLU A 67 8.02 3.86 -0.06
CA GLU A 67 8.68 5.16 0.04
C GLU A 67 10.20 4.99 0.07
N VAL A 68 10.70 3.92 0.70
CA VAL A 68 12.12 3.59 0.74
C VAL A 68 12.67 3.30 -0.67
N PRO A 69 12.19 2.28 -1.44
CA PRO A 69 12.66 2.07 -2.80
C PRO A 69 12.36 3.26 -3.72
N THR A 70 11.31 4.05 -3.45
CA THR A 70 11.03 5.29 -4.21
C THR A 70 12.15 6.31 -4.05
N VAL A 71 12.58 6.63 -2.82
CA VAL A 71 13.67 7.61 -2.64
C VAL A 71 14.98 7.13 -3.25
N PHE A 72 15.27 5.83 -3.19
CA PHE A 72 16.45 5.25 -3.84
C PHE A 72 16.34 5.34 -5.36
N ALA A 73 15.17 5.04 -5.94
CA ALA A 73 14.93 5.19 -7.37
C ALA A 73 15.11 6.64 -7.83
N LEU A 74 14.60 7.61 -7.06
CA LEU A 74 14.70 9.03 -7.38
C LEU A 74 16.15 9.56 -7.36
N LEU A 75 17.00 9.02 -6.48
CA LEU A 75 18.40 9.43 -6.37
C LEU A 75 19.31 8.73 -7.40
N TYR A 76 19.16 7.42 -7.57
CA TYR A 76 20.17 6.57 -8.21
C TYR A 76 19.77 6.08 -9.60
N LEU A 77 18.52 6.22 -10.00
CA LEU A 77 18.06 5.80 -11.32
C LEU A 77 17.71 7.03 -12.17
N SER A 78 17.85 6.90 -13.48
CA SER A 78 17.28 7.88 -14.38
C SER A 78 15.76 7.89 -14.25
N PRO A 79 15.09 9.03 -14.48
CA PRO A 79 13.63 9.15 -14.44
C PRO A 79 12.89 8.04 -15.18
N LEU A 80 13.35 7.70 -16.39
CA LEU A 80 12.79 6.60 -17.17
C LEU A 80 12.99 5.25 -16.49
N MET A 81 14.21 4.96 -16.03
CA MET A 81 14.53 3.70 -15.36
C MET A 81 13.79 3.55 -14.03
N ALA A 82 13.61 4.65 -13.28
CA ALA A 82 12.88 4.69 -12.03
C ALA A 82 11.41 4.27 -12.22
N VAL A 83 10.76 4.76 -13.29
CA VAL A 83 9.40 4.35 -13.69
C VAL A 83 9.37 2.88 -14.08
N VAL A 84 10.29 2.43 -14.93
CA VAL A 84 10.36 1.03 -15.37
C VAL A 84 10.54 0.08 -14.19
N VAL A 85 11.48 0.37 -13.30
CA VAL A 85 11.80 -0.43 -12.11
C VAL A 85 10.62 -0.48 -11.13
N ARG A 86 9.98 0.66 -10.86
CA ARG A 86 8.76 0.71 -10.02
C ARG A 86 7.65 -0.14 -10.62
N VAL A 87 7.32 0.08 -11.90
CA VAL A 87 6.22 -0.62 -12.57
C VAL A 87 6.50 -2.11 -12.65
N ALA A 88 7.67 -2.53 -13.13
CA ALA A 88 8.02 -3.93 -13.27
C ALA A 88 8.10 -4.64 -11.91
N GLY A 89 8.83 -4.07 -10.94
CA GLY A 89 9.00 -4.68 -9.61
C GLY A 89 7.67 -4.89 -8.87
N SER A 90 6.73 -3.96 -9.03
CA SER A 90 5.44 -4.01 -8.33
C SER A 90 4.43 -4.87 -9.09
N LEU A 91 4.32 -4.72 -10.42
CA LEU A 91 3.36 -5.49 -11.23
C LEU A 91 3.65 -6.98 -11.23
N VAL A 92 4.92 -7.41 -11.19
CA VAL A 92 5.27 -8.84 -11.08
C VAL A 92 4.64 -9.44 -9.82
N VAL A 93 4.70 -8.75 -8.69
CA VAL A 93 4.12 -9.23 -7.43
C VAL A 93 2.59 -9.24 -7.50
N ILE A 94 1.99 -8.20 -8.05
CA ILE A 94 0.52 -8.09 -8.18
C ILE A 94 -0.04 -9.14 -9.15
N ALA A 95 0.69 -9.46 -10.22
CA ALA A 95 0.32 -10.49 -11.19
C ALA A 95 0.38 -11.90 -10.58
N VAL A 96 1.42 -12.19 -9.79
CA VAL A 96 1.61 -13.50 -9.14
C VAL A 96 0.58 -13.73 -8.01
N ARG A 97 0.03 -12.69 -7.39
CA ARG A 97 -0.96 -12.76 -6.29
C ARG A 97 -2.40 -13.15 -6.73
N ARG A 98 -2.53 -14.23 -7.50
CA ARG A 98 -3.78 -14.92 -7.93
C ARG A 98 -4.88 -14.00 -8.48
N GLY A 99 -4.94 -13.86 -9.81
CA GLY A 99 -6.18 -13.53 -10.53
C GLY A 99 -6.47 -12.05 -10.78
N SER A 100 -5.46 -11.18 -10.66
CA SER A 100 -5.61 -9.75 -10.96
C SER A 100 -6.05 -9.55 -12.41
N LYS A 101 -7.26 -8.98 -12.61
CA LYS A 101 -7.79 -8.66 -13.93
C LYS A 101 -6.86 -7.66 -14.65
N LEU A 102 -6.64 -7.84 -15.96
CA LEU A 102 -5.70 -7.02 -16.75
C LEU A 102 -5.89 -5.50 -16.58
N TYR A 103 -7.15 -5.04 -16.52
CA TYR A 103 -7.41 -3.60 -16.33
C TYR A 103 -6.93 -3.06 -14.98
N LYS A 104 -6.86 -3.88 -13.92
CA LYS A 104 -6.32 -3.48 -12.62
C LYS A 104 -4.80 -3.36 -12.68
N LEU A 105 -4.14 -4.29 -13.38
CA LEU A 105 -2.69 -4.22 -13.62
C LEU A 105 -2.35 -2.97 -14.44
N ALA A 106 -3.11 -2.67 -15.49
CA ALA A 106 -2.92 -1.48 -16.29
C ALA A 106 -3.12 -0.20 -15.47
N PHE A 107 -4.19 -0.13 -14.66
CA PHE A 107 -4.44 1.00 -13.77
C PHE A 107 -3.30 1.21 -12.77
N ASN A 108 -2.88 0.16 -12.06
CA ASN A 108 -1.77 0.26 -11.10
C ASN A 108 -0.45 0.62 -11.78
N GLY A 109 -0.15 0.07 -12.96
CA GLY A 109 1.02 0.44 -13.74
C GLY A 109 1.02 1.93 -14.11
N ALA A 110 -0.13 2.45 -14.56
CA ALA A 110 -0.30 3.88 -14.85
C ALA A 110 -0.16 4.75 -13.60
N LEU A 111 -0.70 4.30 -12.46
CA LEU A 111 -0.60 4.99 -11.17
C LEU A 111 0.85 5.11 -10.72
N PHE A 112 1.58 4.00 -10.75
CA PHE A 112 2.99 3.97 -10.39
C PHE A 112 3.84 4.83 -11.33
N ALA A 113 3.53 4.85 -12.62
CA ALA A 113 4.23 5.69 -13.58
C ALA A 113 4.01 7.19 -13.31
N ILE A 114 2.77 7.62 -13.06
CA ILE A 114 2.48 9.03 -12.79
C ILE A 114 3.06 9.48 -11.44
N GLU A 115 2.99 8.64 -10.40
CA GLU A 115 3.62 8.92 -9.10
C GLU A 115 5.13 9.15 -9.23
N MET A 116 5.82 8.25 -9.92
CA MET A 116 7.28 8.38 -10.13
C MET A 116 7.63 9.59 -10.99
N ALA A 117 6.87 9.84 -12.05
CA ALA A 117 7.09 11.02 -12.90
C ALA A 117 6.91 12.32 -12.11
N PHE A 118 5.88 12.40 -11.28
CA PHE A 118 5.59 13.57 -10.46
C PHE A 118 6.62 13.78 -9.35
N ALA A 119 6.99 12.73 -8.63
CA ALA A 119 8.02 12.79 -7.59
C ALA A 119 9.37 13.23 -8.17
N THR A 120 9.71 12.74 -9.35
CA THR A 120 10.94 13.13 -10.06
C THR A 120 10.93 14.62 -10.43
N HIS A 121 9.80 15.15 -10.92
CA HIS A 121 9.69 16.59 -11.23
C HIS A 121 9.89 17.44 -9.98
N LEU A 122 9.22 17.08 -8.88
CA LEU A 122 9.33 17.79 -7.62
C LEU A 122 10.76 17.77 -7.08
N LEU A 123 11.45 16.63 -7.18
CA LEU A 123 12.85 16.52 -6.76
C LEU A 123 13.77 17.37 -7.66
N ARG A 124 13.66 17.23 -8.98
CA ARG A 124 14.50 17.97 -9.94
C ARG A 124 14.31 19.47 -9.86
N PHE A 125 13.10 19.93 -9.59
CA PHE A 125 12.83 21.35 -9.34
C PHE A 125 13.73 21.92 -8.23
N VAL A 126 14.05 21.14 -7.20
CA VAL A 126 14.96 21.58 -6.16
C VAL A 126 16.43 21.35 -6.54
N THR A 127 16.77 20.16 -7.04
CA THR A 127 18.18 19.79 -7.28
C THR A 127 18.83 20.52 -8.46
N GLU A 128 18.04 21.06 -9.40
CA GLU A 128 18.56 21.95 -10.44
C GLU A 128 19.03 23.30 -9.90
N ARG A 129 18.54 23.69 -8.71
CA ARG A 129 18.89 24.96 -8.04
C ARG A 129 19.97 24.80 -6.98
N THR A 130 20.26 23.57 -6.56
CA THR A 130 21.27 23.28 -5.53
C THR A 130 21.77 21.84 -5.61
N ASP A 131 23.09 21.65 -5.47
CA ASP A 131 23.73 20.32 -5.35
C ASP A 131 24.08 19.98 -3.89
N HIS A 132 23.56 20.72 -2.90
CA HIS A 132 23.83 20.42 -1.51
C HIS A 132 23.12 19.12 -1.08
N PRO A 133 23.85 18.11 -0.53
CA PRO A 133 23.25 16.83 -0.14
C PRO A 133 22.09 16.97 0.85
N ALA A 134 22.19 17.91 1.80
CA ALA A 134 21.11 18.18 2.75
C ALA A 134 19.84 18.70 2.07
N ALA A 135 19.98 19.55 1.04
CA ALA A 135 18.85 20.06 0.27
C ALA A 135 18.21 18.94 -0.58
N MET A 136 19.01 18.03 -1.14
CA MET A 136 18.49 16.84 -1.84
C MET A 136 17.66 15.96 -0.90
N VAL A 137 18.16 15.67 0.31
CA VAL A 137 17.44 14.88 1.31
C VAL A 137 16.15 15.58 1.75
N ALA A 138 16.22 16.89 2.01
CA ALA A 138 15.04 17.68 2.38
C ALA A 138 14.00 17.70 1.26
N ALA A 139 14.42 17.74 -0.01
CA ALA A 139 13.53 17.73 -1.17
C ALA A 139 12.85 16.38 -1.42
N LEU A 140 13.47 15.26 -1.01
CA LEU A 140 12.84 13.94 -1.11
C LEU A 140 11.53 13.89 -0.34
N ILE A 141 11.43 14.55 0.82
CA ILE A 141 10.25 14.52 1.69
C ILE A 141 9.00 15.04 0.98
N PRO A 142 8.93 16.31 0.52
CA PRO A 142 7.77 16.82 -0.21
C PRO A 142 7.61 16.10 -1.56
N ALA A 143 8.69 15.74 -2.25
CA ALA A 143 8.59 15.04 -3.53
C ALA A 143 7.85 13.71 -3.41
N THR A 144 8.17 12.88 -2.41
CA THR A 144 7.46 11.61 -2.20
C THR A 144 6.11 11.82 -1.54
N ALA A 145 6.00 12.69 -0.53
CA ALA A 145 4.73 12.88 0.19
C ALA A 145 3.61 13.41 -0.71
N ILE A 146 3.91 14.45 -1.52
CA ILE A 146 2.94 15.04 -2.45
C ILE A 146 2.55 14.02 -3.51
N SER A 147 3.50 13.22 -4.00
CA SER A 147 3.23 12.20 -5.03
C SER A 147 2.37 11.06 -4.49
N THR A 148 2.62 10.59 -3.27
CA THR A 148 1.76 9.60 -2.59
C THR A 148 0.34 10.14 -2.40
N ILE A 149 0.20 11.39 -1.95
CA ILE A 149 -1.12 12.03 -1.78
C ILE A 149 -1.85 12.14 -3.14
N ALA A 150 -1.14 12.56 -4.20
CA ALA A 150 -1.70 12.63 -5.54
C ALA A 150 -2.16 11.25 -6.04
N GLY A 151 -1.36 10.21 -5.78
CA GLY A 151 -1.70 8.81 -6.06
C GLY A 151 -2.98 8.36 -5.34
N SER A 152 -3.06 8.60 -4.03
CA SER A 152 -4.26 8.29 -3.23
C SER A 152 -5.52 9.02 -3.74
N VAL A 153 -5.40 10.27 -4.19
CA VAL A 153 -6.52 11.01 -4.81
C VAL A 153 -6.93 10.38 -6.14
N LEU A 154 -5.98 9.93 -6.97
CA LEU A 154 -6.27 9.23 -8.23
C LEU A 154 -6.97 7.88 -7.99
N VAL A 155 -6.54 7.13 -6.97
CA VAL A 155 -7.20 5.88 -6.55
C VAL A 155 -8.62 6.16 -6.07
N SER A 156 -8.79 7.14 -5.18
CA SER A 156 -10.10 7.57 -4.68
C SER A 156 -11.03 8.01 -5.82
N THR A 157 -10.48 8.71 -6.81
CA THR A 157 -11.21 9.12 -8.02
C THR A 157 -11.64 7.92 -8.86
N ALA A 158 -10.75 6.94 -9.07
CA ALA A 158 -11.07 5.72 -9.80
C ALA A 158 -12.21 4.92 -9.15
N ILE A 159 -12.21 4.82 -7.81
CA ILE A 159 -13.27 4.17 -7.04
C ILE A 159 -14.58 4.97 -7.17
N ALA A 160 -14.52 6.29 -7.01
CA ALA A 160 -15.69 7.16 -7.10
C ALA A 160 -16.35 7.16 -8.50
N LEU A 161 -15.57 6.98 -9.57
CA LEU A 161 -16.10 6.83 -10.93
C LEU A 161 -17.00 5.59 -11.11
N VAL A 162 -16.87 4.60 -10.23
CA VAL A 162 -17.67 3.36 -10.22
C VAL A 162 -18.77 3.39 -9.16
N GLU A 163 -18.45 3.85 -7.95
CA GLU A 163 -19.31 3.73 -6.77
C GLU A 163 -19.94 5.06 -6.29
N GLY A 164 -19.68 6.21 -6.93
CA GLY A 164 -20.21 7.53 -6.54
C GLY A 164 -19.41 8.23 -5.44
N GLY A 165 -19.96 9.21 -4.72
CA GLY A 165 -19.39 9.71 -3.43
C GLY A 165 -17.93 10.21 -3.45
N TRP A 166 -17.51 10.97 -4.47
CA TRP A 166 -16.12 11.41 -4.64
C TRP A 166 -15.61 12.26 -3.46
N LEU A 167 -16.38 13.25 -3.03
CA LEU A 167 -15.98 14.21 -1.99
C LEU A 167 -15.68 13.53 -0.65
N ASP A 168 -16.54 12.61 -0.22
CA ASP A 168 -16.37 11.94 1.07
C ASP A 168 -15.14 11.03 1.07
N ARG A 169 -14.90 10.31 -0.04
CA ARG A 169 -13.73 9.43 -0.19
C ARG A 169 -12.42 10.21 -0.23
N VAL A 170 -12.35 11.26 -1.04
CA VAL A 170 -11.15 12.10 -1.11
C VAL A 170 -10.91 12.79 0.23
N ARG A 171 -11.96 13.28 0.90
CA ARG A 171 -11.83 13.90 2.22
C ARG A 171 -11.35 12.91 3.28
N SER A 172 -11.88 11.68 3.31
CA SER A 172 -11.41 10.66 4.25
C SER A 172 -9.96 10.27 3.98
N GLU A 173 -9.60 10.09 2.72
CA GLU A 173 -8.25 9.68 2.31
C GLU A 173 -7.22 10.78 2.60
N LEU A 174 -7.55 12.05 2.32
CA LEU A 174 -6.69 13.19 2.65
C LEU A 174 -6.52 13.36 4.16
N ARG A 175 -7.58 13.13 4.95
CA ARG A 175 -7.51 13.18 6.42
C ARG A 175 -6.58 12.12 7.01
N LEU A 176 -6.45 10.96 6.37
CA LEU A 176 -5.48 9.94 6.77
C LEU A 176 -4.08 10.29 6.23
N SER A 177 -4.00 10.71 4.98
CA SER A 177 -2.72 10.89 4.28
C SER A 177 -1.93 12.13 4.70
N TRP A 178 -2.58 13.19 5.20
CA TRP A 178 -1.90 14.49 5.42
C TRP A 178 -0.73 14.42 6.40
N TRP A 179 -0.78 13.55 7.40
CA TRP A 179 0.31 13.36 8.37
C TRP A 179 1.11 12.09 8.10
N MET A 180 0.48 11.04 7.57
CA MET A 180 1.16 9.77 7.28
C MET A 180 2.14 9.89 6.12
N ALA A 181 1.74 10.54 5.02
CA ALA A 181 2.58 10.62 3.83
C ALA A 181 3.89 11.40 4.09
N PRO A 182 3.89 12.57 4.76
CA PRO A 182 5.13 13.24 5.16
C PRO A 182 5.98 12.43 6.14
N THR A 183 5.35 11.67 7.05
CA THR A 183 6.08 10.84 8.02
C THR A 183 6.81 9.69 7.33
N ASN A 184 6.12 8.94 6.45
CA ASN A 184 6.74 7.85 5.67
C ASN A 184 7.81 8.39 4.72
N ALA A 185 7.55 9.53 4.08
CA ALA A 185 8.51 10.22 3.24
C ALA A 185 9.79 10.62 4.01
N SER A 186 9.64 11.12 5.24
CA SER A 186 10.77 11.46 6.12
C SER A 186 11.61 10.24 6.48
N ILE A 187 10.96 9.10 6.73
CA ILE A 187 11.64 7.83 7.00
C ILE A 187 12.41 7.34 5.77
N GLY A 188 11.81 7.42 4.58
CA GLY A 188 12.49 7.15 3.32
C GLY A 188 13.72 8.06 3.14
N ALA A 189 13.52 9.37 3.22
CA ALA A 189 14.59 10.35 3.07
C ALA A 189 15.73 10.17 4.08
N ALA A 190 15.41 9.91 5.35
CA ALA A 190 16.40 9.61 6.40
C ALA A 190 17.21 8.34 6.10
N THR A 191 16.59 7.34 5.47
CA THR A 191 17.27 6.10 5.05
C THR A 191 18.20 6.34 3.87
N ALA A 192 17.83 7.24 2.97
CA ALA A 192 18.67 7.62 1.84
C ALA A 192 19.85 8.53 2.24
N ALA A 193 19.72 9.32 3.31
CA ALA A 193 20.71 10.33 3.68
C ALA A 193 22.16 9.80 3.84
N PRO A 194 22.44 8.68 4.55
CA PRO A 194 23.80 8.14 4.66
C PRO A 194 24.40 7.73 3.32
N THR A 195 23.55 7.35 2.37
CA THR A 195 24.00 6.84 1.06
C THR A 195 24.58 7.92 0.16
N LEU A 196 24.26 9.20 0.44
CA LEU A 196 24.89 10.34 -0.22
C LEU A 196 26.34 10.58 0.24
N VAL A 197 26.73 10.05 1.40
CA VAL A 197 28.13 10.05 1.86
C VAL A 197 28.88 8.86 1.26
N SER A 198 28.28 7.68 1.34
CA SER A 198 28.83 6.46 0.74
C SER A 198 27.69 5.47 0.43
N PRO A 199 27.58 4.94 -0.82
CA PRO A 199 26.57 3.95 -1.17
C PRO A 199 26.61 2.69 -0.29
N TRP A 200 27.78 2.35 0.27
CA TRP A 200 27.96 1.21 1.17
C TRP A 200 27.28 1.37 2.53
N LEU A 201 26.80 2.57 2.87
CA LEU A 201 26.00 2.80 4.08
C LEU A 201 24.53 2.41 3.91
N ALA A 202 24.08 2.03 2.70
CA ALA A 202 22.70 1.62 2.46
C ALA A 202 22.24 0.46 3.35
N PRO A 203 23.00 -0.65 3.52
CA PRO A 203 22.59 -1.75 4.40
C PRO A 203 22.47 -1.31 5.86
N VAL A 204 23.37 -0.42 6.32
CA VAL A 204 23.36 0.11 7.69
C VAL A 204 22.11 0.97 7.92
N ALA A 205 21.73 1.79 6.94
CA ALA A 205 20.54 2.63 7.00
C ALA A 205 19.23 1.82 6.92
N ILE A 206 19.21 0.74 6.11
CA ILE A 206 18.03 -0.12 5.92
C ILE A 206 17.82 -1.06 7.12
N ALA A 207 18.89 -1.48 7.80
CA ALA A 207 18.82 -2.41 8.94
C ALA A 207 17.81 -2.01 10.04
N PRO A 208 17.81 -0.77 10.60
CA PRO A 208 16.84 -0.38 11.62
C PRO A 208 15.40 -0.35 11.08
N LEU A 209 15.18 -0.01 9.81
CA LEU A 209 13.86 -0.09 9.20
C LEU A 209 13.37 -1.53 9.08
N ALA A 210 14.23 -2.44 8.62
CA ALA A 210 13.91 -3.84 8.52
C ALA A 210 13.61 -4.44 9.90
N ALA A 211 14.37 -4.05 10.93
CA ALA A 211 14.13 -4.45 12.31
C ALA A 211 12.79 -3.90 12.83
N GLY A 212 12.54 -2.60 12.72
CA GLY A 212 11.28 -1.98 13.13
C GLY A 212 10.07 -2.60 12.43
N TRP A 213 10.18 -2.84 11.12
CA TRP A 213 9.16 -3.53 10.34
C TRP A 213 8.90 -4.95 10.83
N SER A 214 9.97 -5.71 11.12
CA SER A 214 9.85 -7.08 11.63
C SER A 214 9.13 -7.13 12.99
N ILE A 215 9.38 -6.13 13.84
CA ILE A 215 8.74 -5.97 15.15
C ILE A 215 7.26 -5.65 14.96
N VAL A 216 6.91 -4.61 14.20
CA VAL A 216 5.51 -4.25 13.92
C VAL A 216 4.73 -5.45 13.36
N ARG A 217 5.34 -6.20 12.44
CA ARG A 217 4.74 -7.41 11.88
C ARG A 217 4.59 -8.53 12.91
N ALA A 218 5.51 -8.69 13.85
CA ALA A 218 5.40 -9.64 14.94
C ALA A 218 4.24 -9.27 15.88
N PHE A 219 4.12 -8.00 16.25
CA PHE A 219 3.00 -7.48 17.03
C PHE A 219 1.66 -7.67 16.32
N GLY A 220 1.57 -7.36 15.03
CA GLY A 220 0.32 -7.54 14.29
C GLY A 220 -0.15 -9.00 14.23
N ARG A 221 0.79 -9.94 14.09
CA ARG A 221 0.47 -11.39 14.18
C ARG A 221 0.01 -11.81 15.58
N LEU A 222 0.57 -11.18 16.62
CA LEU A 222 0.19 -11.45 18.01
C LEU A 222 -1.22 -10.93 18.32
N GLU A 223 -1.55 -9.72 17.84
CA GLU A 223 -2.87 -9.11 18.02
C GLU A 223 -3.96 -9.86 17.24
N GLN A 224 -3.64 -10.38 16.06
CA GLN A 224 -4.55 -11.26 15.31
C GLN A 224 -4.86 -12.56 16.09
N ARG A 225 -3.85 -13.17 16.72
CA ARG A 225 -4.02 -14.37 17.55
C ARG A 225 -4.90 -14.12 18.77
N HIS A 226 -4.76 -12.97 19.42
CA HIS A 226 -5.64 -12.61 20.53
C HIS A 226 -7.09 -12.42 20.07
N ARG A 227 -7.32 -11.77 18.91
CA ARG A 227 -8.66 -11.63 18.33
C ARG A 227 -9.29 -12.99 17.96
N ASP A 228 -8.52 -13.92 17.40
CA ASP A 228 -9.00 -15.27 17.09
C ASP A 228 -9.37 -16.05 18.37
N LEU A 229 -8.60 -15.89 19.46
CA LEU A 229 -8.89 -16.50 20.76
C LEU A 229 -10.14 -15.91 21.43
N ASP A 230 -10.29 -14.58 21.40
CA ASP A 230 -11.48 -13.90 21.94
C ASP A 230 -12.75 -14.27 21.16
N ALA A 231 -12.65 -14.47 19.83
CA ALA A 231 -13.75 -14.96 19.01
C ALA A 231 -14.18 -16.39 19.42
N GLN A 232 -13.23 -17.27 19.71
CA GLN A 232 -13.51 -18.63 20.16
C GLN A 232 -14.09 -18.68 21.59
N LEU A 233 -13.58 -17.85 22.51
CA LEU A 233 -14.10 -17.77 23.87
C LEU A 233 -15.45 -17.06 23.96
N GLY A 234 -15.71 -16.09 23.08
CA GLY A 234 -17.02 -15.45 22.91
C GLY A 234 -18.11 -16.43 22.47
N PHE A 235 -17.76 -17.39 21.60
CA PHE A 235 -18.64 -18.51 21.23
C PHE A 235 -19.00 -19.37 22.47
N VAL A 236 -18.01 -19.78 23.26
CA VAL A 236 -18.25 -20.57 24.49
C VAL A 236 -19.07 -19.79 25.52
N ARG A 237 -18.82 -18.49 25.68
CA ARG A 237 -19.51 -17.64 26.66
C ARG A 237 -20.97 -17.37 26.25
N THR A 238 -21.27 -17.29 24.96
CA THR A 238 -22.63 -17.15 24.42
C THR A 238 -23.40 -18.48 24.48
N VAL A 239 -22.72 -19.60 24.27
CA VAL A 239 -23.31 -20.96 24.38
C VAL A 239 -23.54 -21.35 25.85
N GLY A 240 -22.64 -20.95 26.77
CA GLY A 240 -22.71 -21.30 28.19
C GLY A 240 -23.71 -20.50 29.03
N GLN A 241 -24.19 -19.34 28.56
CA GLN A 241 -25.10 -18.47 29.33
C GLN A 241 -26.59 -18.69 29.03
N ASN A 242 -26.95 -19.54 28.08
CA ASN A 242 -28.35 -19.89 27.78
C ASN A 242 -28.62 -21.35 28.14
N LEU A 243 -29.12 -21.60 29.34
CA LEU A 243 -29.67 -22.89 29.79
C LEU A 243 -31.04 -23.19 29.12
N GLY A 244 -31.14 -22.96 27.81
CA GLY A 244 -32.30 -23.24 26.98
C GLY A 244 -31.87 -23.59 25.55
N LEU A 245 -32.31 -24.75 25.04
CA LEU A 245 -31.94 -25.30 23.73
C LEU A 245 -32.18 -24.34 22.55
N ARG A 246 -33.28 -23.58 22.55
CA ARG A 246 -33.65 -22.66 21.45
C ARG A 246 -32.74 -21.42 21.34
N PRO A 247 -32.50 -20.64 22.42
CA PRO A 247 -31.58 -19.50 22.35
C PRO A 247 -30.14 -19.86 21.94
N VAL A 248 -29.64 -21.01 22.37
CA VAL A 248 -28.29 -21.50 22.01
C VAL A 248 -28.20 -21.83 20.52
N ALA A 249 -29.18 -22.57 19.99
CA ALA A 249 -29.23 -22.93 18.58
C ALA A 249 -29.28 -21.68 17.67
N MET A 250 -30.12 -20.70 18.02
CA MET A 250 -30.23 -19.45 17.27
C MET A 250 -28.95 -18.61 17.34
N ALA A 251 -28.32 -18.51 18.51
CA ALA A 251 -27.06 -17.78 18.66
C ALA A 251 -25.92 -18.47 17.89
N ALA A 252 -25.83 -19.80 17.93
CA ALA A 252 -24.84 -20.56 17.18
C ALA A 252 -25.00 -20.42 15.66
N ALA A 253 -26.24 -20.44 15.15
CA ALA A 253 -26.52 -20.26 13.72
C ALA A 253 -26.22 -18.83 13.25
N ALA A 254 -26.59 -17.82 14.03
CA ALA A 254 -26.27 -16.42 13.72
C ALA A 254 -24.75 -16.19 13.69
N GLU A 255 -24.02 -16.77 14.65
CA GLU A 255 -22.56 -16.67 14.72
C GLU A 255 -21.89 -17.43 13.56
N ALA A 256 -22.37 -18.64 13.22
CA ALA A 256 -21.89 -19.39 12.07
C ALA A 256 -22.13 -18.66 10.74
N ALA A 257 -23.31 -18.03 10.57
CA ALA A 257 -23.58 -17.19 9.41
C ALA A 257 -22.62 -16.01 9.33
N ARG A 258 -22.31 -15.37 10.47
CA ARG A 258 -21.37 -14.26 10.55
C ARG A 258 -19.94 -14.69 10.19
N LEU A 259 -19.47 -15.81 10.73
CA LEU A 259 -18.13 -16.37 10.46
C LEU A 259 -17.98 -16.83 9.00
N LEU A 260 -19.01 -17.45 8.43
CA LEU A 260 -19.02 -17.92 7.04
C LEU A 260 -19.40 -16.85 6.02
N ARG A 261 -19.69 -15.62 6.47
CA ARG A 261 -20.22 -14.52 5.64
C ARG A 261 -21.47 -14.95 4.84
N ALA A 262 -22.28 -15.82 5.40
CA ALA A 262 -23.51 -16.29 4.80
C ALA A 262 -24.64 -15.29 5.05
N ARG A 263 -25.53 -15.14 4.07
CA ARG A 263 -26.63 -14.16 4.12
C ARG A 263 -27.75 -14.55 5.10
N GLY A 264 -27.78 -15.79 5.55
CA GLY A 264 -28.69 -16.31 6.57
C GLY A 264 -28.28 -17.73 6.99
N ALA A 265 -28.76 -18.16 8.14
CA ALA A 265 -28.64 -19.53 8.63
C ALA A 265 -29.96 -19.96 9.29
N ALA A 266 -30.26 -21.25 9.19
CA ALA A 266 -31.41 -21.88 9.82
C ALA A 266 -30.94 -23.11 10.59
N VAL A 267 -31.60 -23.40 11.72
CA VAL A 267 -31.40 -24.63 12.48
C VAL A 267 -32.66 -25.46 12.33
N LEU A 268 -32.51 -26.70 11.88
CA LEU A 268 -33.57 -27.69 11.84
C LEU A 268 -33.37 -28.66 13.01
N VAL A 269 -34.38 -28.78 13.86
CA VAL A 269 -34.40 -29.71 14.98
C VAL A 269 -35.36 -30.84 14.64
N PHE A 270 -34.88 -32.08 14.72
CA PHE A 270 -35.67 -33.28 14.52
C PHE A 270 -35.96 -33.95 15.86
N ASP A 271 -37.15 -34.52 16.02
CA ASP A 271 -37.44 -35.38 17.15
C ASP A 271 -36.81 -36.78 16.97
N THR A 272 -36.98 -37.63 17.97
CA THR A 272 -36.48 -39.01 17.93
C THR A 272 -37.17 -39.91 16.90
N ALA A 273 -38.32 -39.49 16.36
CA ALA A 273 -39.05 -40.18 15.29
C ALA A 273 -38.64 -39.69 13.88
N GLY A 274 -37.88 -38.59 13.79
CA GLY A 274 -37.39 -38.01 12.54
C GLY A 274 -38.24 -36.85 12.01
N ASP A 275 -39.22 -36.38 12.76
CA ASP A 275 -40.09 -35.27 12.36
C ASP A 275 -39.45 -33.92 12.72
N ALA A 276 -39.56 -32.94 11.82
CA ALA A 276 -39.03 -31.59 12.03
C ALA A 276 -39.92 -30.82 13.04
N VAL A 277 -39.33 -30.43 14.16
CA VAL A 277 -40.02 -29.78 15.30
C VAL A 277 -39.77 -28.27 15.37
N ALA A 278 -38.74 -27.77 14.68
CA ALA A 278 -38.40 -26.36 14.49
C ALA A 278 -37.40 -26.18 13.34
#